data_AF-A0A9R1E0Z6-F1
#
_entry.id   AF-A0A9R1E0Z6-F1
#
_cell.length_a   1.000
_cell.length_b   1.000
_cell.length_c   1.000
_cell.angle_alpha   90.00
_cell.angle_beta   90.00
_cell.angle_gamma   90.00
#
_symmetry.space_group_name_H-M   'P 1'
#
loop_
_entity.id
_entity.type
_entity.pdbx_description
1 polymer ?
#
loop_
_entity_poly.entity_id
_entity_poly.type
_entity_poly.pdbx_seq_one_letter_code
_entity_poly.pdbx_strand_id
1 'polypeptide(L)'
;MAAPCGRGALRLVLIAVSAAFLTYTAFLSSRSLLPLPTASFPAATTASSSSSRCLASGGTGRRRLFHTAVTALGSVYNTWQCRIMYHWFKEAPRQPDGADMGGFTRILHSGKPDEFVHEIPTFVADPLPDRADQ
;
A
#
# COMPACT_ATOMS: atom_id res chain seq x y z
N MET A 1 -47.68 27.47 -29.37
CA MET A 1 -46.50 27.00 -30.13
C MET A 1 -45.55 26.33 -29.15
N ALA A 2 -45.55 25.00 -29.06
CA ALA A 2 -44.66 24.25 -28.17
C ALA A 2 -43.39 23.88 -28.95
N ALA A 3 -42.23 24.33 -28.47
CA ALA A 3 -40.93 24.08 -29.09
C ALA A 3 -40.42 22.65 -28.79
N PRO A 4 -39.72 21.98 -29.72
CA PRO A 4 -39.20 20.63 -29.52
C PRO A 4 -37.86 20.68 -28.76
N CYS A 5 -37.90 20.88 -27.45
CA CYS A 5 -36.69 20.96 -26.60
C CYS A 5 -36.36 19.63 -25.91
N GLY A 6 -35.98 18.60 -26.68
CA GLY A 6 -35.68 17.28 -26.10
C GLY A 6 -34.29 16.71 -26.42
N ARG A 7 -33.82 16.87 -27.66
CA ARG A 7 -32.62 16.16 -28.15
C ARG A 7 -31.31 16.94 -27.97
N GLY A 8 -31.35 18.27 -28.00
CA GLY A 8 -30.18 19.12 -27.77
C GLY A 8 -29.77 19.18 -26.30
N ALA A 9 -30.76 19.19 -25.40
CA ALA A 9 -30.54 19.24 -23.96
C ALA A 9 -29.77 18.01 -23.44
N LEU A 10 -30.11 16.80 -23.91
CA LEU A 10 -29.39 15.58 -23.51
C LEU A 10 -27.90 15.62 -23.92
N ARG A 11 -27.59 16.09 -25.14
CA ARG A 11 -26.20 16.19 -25.61
C ARG A 11 -25.42 17.22 -24.80
N LEU A 12 -26.04 18.36 -24.47
CA LEU A 12 -25.42 19.38 -23.63
C LEU A 12 -25.18 18.87 -22.19
N VAL A 13 -26.12 18.10 -21.63
CA VAL A 13 -25.97 17.47 -20.31
C VAL A 13 -24.83 16.45 -20.33
N LEU A 14 -24.75 15.60 -21.36
CA LEU A 14 -23.67 14.62 -21.48
C LEU A 14 -22.28 15.28 -21.61
N ILE A 15 -22.19 16.37 -22.38
CA ILE A 15 -20.94 17.15 -22.52
C ILE A 15 -20.56 17.80 -21.18
N ALA A 16 -21.53 18.35 -20.45
CA ALA A 16 -21.29 18.97 -19.15
C ALA A 16 -20.84 17.94 -18.11
N VAL A 17 -21.47 16.76 -18.06
CA VAL A 17 -21.10 15.66 -17.16
C VAL A 17 -19.72 15.10 -17.52
N SER A 18 -19.40 14.93 -18.81
CA SER A 18 -18.07 14.45 -19.21
C SER A 18 -16.98 15.47 -18.88
N ALA A 19 -17.24 16.77 -19.09
CA ALA A 19 -16.31 17.85 -18.73
C ALA A 19 -16.09 17.92 -17.21
N ALA A 20 -17.17 17.81 -16.42
CA ALA A 20 -17.10 17.75 -14.96
C ALA A 20 -16.32 16.52 -14.46
N PHE A 21 -16.51 15.37 -15.09
CA PHE A 21 -15.77 14.15 -14.74
C PHE A 21 -14.28 14.27 -15.06
N LEU A 22 -13.92 14.78 -16.25
CA LEU A 22 -12.53 15.01 -16.66
C LEU A 22 -11.82 16.04 -15.79
N THR A 23 -12.51 17.11 -15.38
CA THR A 23 -11.95 18.11 -14.47
C THR A 23 -11.81 17.57 -13.04
N TYR A 24 -12.76 16.78 -12.57
CA TYR A 24 -12.68 16.11 -11.26
C TYR A 24 -11.52 15.12 -11.21
N THR A 25 -11.33 14.29 -12.25
CA THR A 25 -10.20 13.35 -12.31
C THR A 25 -8.86 14.08 -12.38
N ALA A 26 -8.76 15.16 -13.18
CA ALA A 26 -7.57 16.00 -13.25
C ALA A 26 -7.25 16.68 -11.90
N PHE A 27 -8.27 17.14 -11.17
CA PHE A 27 -8.10 17.75 -9.85
C PHE A 27 -7.69 16.73 -8.79
N LEU A 28 -8.29 15.53 -8.82
CA LEU A 28 -7.92 14.44 -7.93
C LEU A 28 -6.49 13.95 -8.20
N SER A 29 -6.08 13.82 -9.47
CA SER A 29 -4.69 13.51 -9.84
C SER A 29 -3.72 14.64 -9.50
N SER A 30 -4.16 15.90 -9.55
CA SER A 30 -3.34 17.05 -9.12
C SER A 30 -3.16 17.07 -7.60
N ARG A 31 -4.13 16.55 -6.83
CA ARG A 31 -3.96 16.33 -5.39
C ARG A 31 -3.03 15.15 -5.07
N SER A 32 -2.85 14.22 -6.02
CA SER A 32 -1.78 13.21 -5.97
C SER A 32 -0.38 13.80 -6.20
N LEU A 33 -0.29 15.03 -6.71
CA LEU A 33 0.94 15.81 -6.87
C LEU A 33 1.16 16.79 -5.71
N LEU A 34 0.46 16.62 -4.58
CA LEU A 34 1.14 16.98 -3.33
C LEU A 34 2.43 16.18 -3.33
N PRO A 35 3.60 16.81 -3.14
CA PRO A 35 4.78 16.04 -2.78
C PRO A 35 4.32 15.16 -1.63
N LEU A 36 4.36 13.84 -1.82
CA LEU A 36 4.63 12.97 -0.69
C LEU A 36 5.72 13.73 0.08
N PRO A 37 5.60 14.01 1.39
CA PRO A 37 6.80 14.38 2.11
C PRO A 37 7.76 13.27 1.75
N THR A 38 8.73 13.58 0.89
CA THR A 38 9.96 12.80 0.82
C THR A 38 10.25 12.66 2.29
N ALA A 39 10.12 11.46 2.80
CA ALA A 39 10.68 11.14 4.08
C ALA A 39 12.17 11.28 3.81
N SER A 40 12.64 12.53 3.83
CA SER A 40 13.95 12.92 4.24
C SER A 40 13.98 12.38 5.66
N PHE A 41 14.31 11.10 5.76
CA PHE A 41 14.94 10.57 6.94
C PHE A 41 16.01 11.60 7.27
N PRO A 42 15.88 12.30 8.41
CA PRO A 42 16.89 13.29 8.75
C PRO A 42 18.19 12.51 8.83
N ALA A 43 19.13 12.85 7.95
CA ALA A 43 20.52 12.68 8.25
C ALA A 43 20.74 13.46 9.55
N ALA A 44 20.64 12.75 10.66
CA ALA A 44 20.88 13.28 11.98
C ALA A 44 22.38 13.58 12.04
N THR A 45 22.71 14.83 11.72
CA THR A 45 24.01 15.41 12.04
C THR A 45 24.24 15.25 13.54
N THR A 46 25.36 14.61 13.84
CA THR A 46 25.96 14.35 15.12
C THR A 46 25.91 15.57 16.07
N ALA A 47 25.23 15.41 17.22
CA ALA A 47 25.55 16.09 18.48
C ALA A 47 24.90 15.34 19.66
N SER A 48 25.60 14.27 20.07
CA SER A 48 25.75 13.69 21.41
C SER A 48 24.86 14.17 22.55
N SER A 49 24.13 13.24 23.20
CA SER A 49 24.17 12.94 24.66
C SER A 49 23.01 12.01 25.09
N SER A 50 23.34 10.77 25.48
CA SER A 50 22.64 9.93 26.49
C SER A 50 21.12 9.73 26.32
N SER A 51 20.61 8.62 25.78
CA SER A 51 20.57 7.33 26.47
C SER A 51 20.56 6.18 25.48
N SER A 52 21.74 5.61 25.27
CA SER A 52 21.91 4.29 24.70
C SER A 52 21.25 3.24 25.60
N ARG A 53 20.00 2.87 25.31
CA ARG A 53 19.57 1.49 25.58
C ARG A 53 20.24 0.61 24.53
N CYS A 54 21.53 0.38 24.75
CA CYS A 54 22.28 -0.68 24.10
C CYS A 54 21.54 -1.98 24.40
N LEU A 55 20.74 -2.45 23.44
CA LEU A 55 20.49 -3.88 23.31
C LEU A 55 21.80 -4.49 22.84
N ALA A 56 22.72 -4.63 23.78
CA ALA A 56 23.89 -5.48 23.70
C ALA A 56 23.38 -6.92 23.72
N SER A 57 22.90 -7.39 22.57
CA SER A 57 22.85 -8.82 22.33
C SER A 57 24.16 -9.19 21.67
N GLY A 58 25.13 -9.56 22.50
CA GLY A 58 26.35 -10.22 22.06
C GLY A 58 26.00 -11.46 21.24
N GLY A 59 26.63 -11.58 20.07
CA GLY A 59 26.43 -12.71 19.16
C GLY A 59 26.76 -12.32 17.72
N THR A 60 28.03 -12.47 17.35
CA THR A 60 28.51 -12.68 15.96
C THR A 60 27.70 -12.04 14.81
N GLY A 61 28.06 -10.81 14.42
CA GLY A 61 28.13 -10.37 13.02
C GLY A 61 26.96 -10.63 12.04
N ARG A 62 25.69 -10.60 12.46
CA ARG A 62 24.54 -10.75 11.54
C ARG A 62 23.83 -9.41 11.34
N ARG A 63 23.66 -8.97 10.08
CA ARG A 63 22.88 -7.77 9.74
C ARG A 63 21.46 -7.89 10.32
N ARG A 64 20.96 -6.79 10.91
CA ARG A 64 19.60 -6.75 11.48
C ARG A 64 18.61 -6.55 10.33
N LEU A 65 17.95 -7.62 9.93
CA LEU A 65 16.99 -7.60 8.83
C LEU A 65 15.58 -7.28 9.34
N PHE A 66 14.84 -6.47 8.60
CA PHE A 66 13.45 -6.14 8.87
C PHE A 66 12.49 -7.16 8.27
N HIS A 67 11.39 -7.44 8.96
CA HIS A 67 10.33 -8.30 8.46
C HIS A 67 9.08 -7.46 8.14
N THR A 68 8.67 -7.44 6.88
CA THR A 68 7.49 -6.73 6.41
C THR A 68 6.27 -7.64 6.53
N ALA A 69 5.22 -7.17 7.20
CA ALA A 69 3.93 -7.86 7.26
C ALA A 69 2.84 -6.97 6.65
N VAL A 70 1.95 -7.56 5.84
CA VAL A 70 0.80 -6.85 5.26
C VAL A 70 -0.49 -7.56 5.60
N THR A 71 -1.50 -6.80 5.99
CA THR A 71 -2.85 -7.30 6.17
C THR A 71 -3.59 -7.30 4.83
N ALA A 72 -4.13 -8.46 4.47
CA ALA A 72 -4.85 -8.70 3.24
C ALA A 72 -6.26 -9.22 3.51
N LEU A 73 -7.19 -8.78 2.66
CA LEU A 73 -8.53 -9.33 2.54
C LEU A 73 -8.60 -10.16 1.25
N GLY A 74 -9.48 -11.16 1.19
CA GLY A 74 -9.65 -12.03 0.02
C GLY A 74 -10.33 -11.37 -1.19
N SER A 75 -9.96 -10.13 -1.55
CA SER A 75 -10.47 -9.41 -2.72
C SER A 75 -9.41 -9.31 -3.82
N VAL A 76 -9.84 -9.32 -5.09
CA VAL A 76 -8.95 -9.28 -6.26
C VAL A 76 -8.03 -8.05 -6.25
N TYR A 77 -8.54 -6.90 -5.81
CA TYR A 77 -7.76 -5.67 -5.73
C TYR A 77 -6.63 -5.76 -4.70
N ASN A 78 -6.95 -6.22 -3.49
CA ASN A 78 -5.97 -6.34 -2.42
C ASN A 78 -4.88 -7.35 -2.78
N THR A 79 -5.25 -8.44 -3.46
CA THR A 79 -4.32 -9.40 -4.02
C THR A 79 -3.34 -8.77 -5.00
N TRP A 80 -3.83 -8.02 -5.99
CA TRP A 80 -2.97 -7.36 -6.97
C TRP A 80 -1.98 -6.39 -6.31
N GLN A 81 -2.44 -5.63 -5.32
CA GLN A 81 -1.58 -4.75 -4.53
C GLN A 81 -0.48 -5.53 -3.78
N CYS A 82 -0.83 -6.65 -3.14
CA CYS A 82 0.13 -7.50 -2.44
C CYS A 82 1.19 -8.07 -3.39
N ARG A 83 0.82 -8.43 -4.62
CA ARG A 83 1.77 -8.94 -5.63
C ARG A 83 2.77 -7.87 -6.06
N ILE A 84 2.31 -6.65 -6.30
CA ILE A 84 3.21 -5.52 -6.62
C ILE A 84 4.18 -5.28 -5.47
N MET A 85 3.68 -5.25 -4.23
CA MET A 85 4.53 -5.03 -3.07
C MET A 85 5.56 -6.15 -2.89
N TYR A 86 5.17 -7.41 -3.06
CA TYR A 86 6.08 -8.55 -2.98
C TYR A 86 7.13 -8.56 -4.10
N HIS A 87 6.76 -8.11 -5.31
CA HIS A 87 7.71 -7.93 -6.40
C HIS A 87 8.82 -6.94 -6.01
N TRP A 88 8.46 -5.76 -5.52
CA TRP A 88 9.43 -4.74 -5.10
C TRP A 88 10.22 -5.16 -3.85
N PHE A 89 9.61 -5.88 -2.93
CA PHE A 89 10.33 -6.48 -1.79
C PHE A 89 11.47 -7.40 -2.26
N LYS A 90 11.24 -8.21 -3.30
CA LYS A 90 12.28 -9.08 -3.89
C LYS A 90 13.34 -8.29 -4.65
N GLU A 91 12.99 -7.14 -5.21
CA GLU A 91 13.91 -6.29 -5.97
C GLU A 91 14.80 -5.43 -5.06
N ALA A 92 14.30 -5.00 -3.89
CA ALA A 92 15.00 -4.09 -2.99
C ALA A 92 16.41 -4.56 -2.56
N PRO A 93 16.67 -5.85 -2.28
CA PRO A 93 18.03 -6.34 -1.99
C PRO A 93 18.98 -6.35 -3.20
N ARG A 94 18.48 -6.22 -4.43
CA ARG A 94 19.31 -6.22 -5.67
C ARG A 94 19.93 -4.86 -5.97
N GLN A 95 19.43 -3.79 -5.33
CA GLN A 95 19.98 -2.45 -5.45
C GLN A 95 21.39 -2.38 -4.82
N PRO A 96 22.34 -1.59 -5.36
CA PRO A 96 23.72 -1.48 -4.85
C PRO A 96 23.84 -1.19 -3.35
N ASP A 97 22.86 -0.50 -2.75
CA ASP A 97 22.84 -0.18 -1.32
C ASP A 97 22.23 -1.28 -0.45
N GLY A 98 21.78 -2.40 -1.04
CA GLY A 98 21.31 -3.62 -0.38
C GLY A 98 20.31 -3.39 0.75
N ALA A 99 19.00 -3.44 0.46
CA ALA A 99 17.99 -3.26 1.49
C ALA A 99 18.07 -4.34 2.59
N ASP A 100 17.98 -3.94 3.87
CA ASP A 100 17.92 -4.82 5.04
C ASP A 100 16.54 -5.52 5.16
N MET A 101 16.08 -6.13 4.07
CA MET A 101 14.79 -6.82 3.97
C MET A 101 14.98 -8.31 4.23
N GLY A 102 14.46 -8.80 5.35
CA GLY A 102 14.61 -10.18 5.80
C GLY A 102 13.48 -11.10 5.35
N GLY A 103 12.23 -10.69 5.56
CA GLY A 103 11.08 -11.51 5.20
C GLY A 103 9.84 -10.68 4.91
N PHE A 104 8.92 -11.29 4.16
CA PHE A 104 7.65 -10.70 3.79
C PHE A 104 6.55 -11.70 4.09
N THR A 105 5.56 -11.32 4.90
CA THR A 105 4.39 -12.17 5.18
C THR A 105 3.10 -11.43 4.92
N ARG A 106 2.19 -12.06 4.18
CA ARG A 106 0.83 -11.60 3.96
C ARG A 106 -0.11 -12.26 4.99
N ILE A 107 -0.90 -11.47 5.71
CA ILE A 107 -1.85 -11.92 6.74
C ILE A 107 -3.24 -11.86 6.13
N LEU A 108 -3.77 -13.02 5.76
CA LEU A 108 -5.06 -13.15 5.08
C LEU A 108 -6.20 -13.36 6.09
N HIS A 109 -7.16 -12.44 6.13
CA HIS A 109 -8.27 -12.44 7.10
C HIS A 109 -9.56 -13.13 6.58
N SER A 110 -9.52 -13.81 5.43
CA SER A 110 -10.69 -14.50 4.87
C SER A 110 -11.01 -15.84 5.56
N GLY A 111 -10.12 -16.34 6.43
CA GLY A 111 -10.21 -17.69 7.00
C GLY A 111 -10.07 -18.83 5.98
N LYS A 112 -9.77 -18.53 4.71
CA LYS A 112 -9.63 -19.51 3.63
C LYS A 112 -8.39 -19.17 2.79
N PRO A 113 -7.56 -20.16 2.44
CA PRO A 113 -6.41 -19.93 1.57
C PRO A 113 -6.90 -19.48 0.18
N ASP A 114 -6.20 -18.53 -0.41
CA ASP A 114 -6.41 -18.11 -1.80
C ASP A 114 -5.38 -18.76 -2.74
N GLU A 115 -5.54 -18.53 -4.05
CA GLU A 115 -4.63 -19.03 -5.09
C GLU A 115 -3.17 -18.51 -4.92
N PHE A 116 -3.00 -17.38 -4.25
CA PHE A 116 -1.73 -16.67 -4.11
C PHE A 116 -0.92 -17.09 -2.88
N VAL A 117 -1.48 -17.94 -2.01
CA VAL A 117 -0.75 -18.56 -0.89
C VAL A 117 0.49 -19.32 -1.39
N HIS A 118 0.47 -19.82 -2.62
CA HIS A 118 1.61 -20.50 -3.24
C HIS A 118 2.70 -19.54 -3.76
N GLU A 119 2.35 -18.27 -4.05
CA GLU A 119 3.27 -17.27 -4.60
C GLU A 119 3.90 -16.40 -3.50
N ILE A 120 3.09 -15.97 -2.54
CA ILE A 120 3.47 -15.03 -1.48
C ILE A 120 3.40 -15.77 -0.14
N PRO A 121 4.43 -15.69 0.72
CA PRO A 121 4.36 -16.27 2.06
C PRO A 121 3.14 -15.70 2.79
N THR A 122 2.15 -16.55 3.03
CA THR A 122 0.84 -16.12 3.53
C THR A 122 0.51 -16.86 4.80
N PHE A 123 0.19 -16.11 5.85
CA PHE A 123 -0.44 -16.59 7.06
C PHE A 123 -1.94 -16.38 6.93
N VAL A 124 -2.72 -17.47 6.94
CA VAL A 124 -4.18 -17.40 6.97
C VAL A 124 -4.60 -17.24 8.43
N ALA A 125 -5.14 -16.07 8.77
CA ALA A 125 -5.66 -15.80 10.09
C ALA A 125 -7.09 -16.35 10.20
N ASP A 126 -7.37 -17.04 11.31
CA ASP A 126 -8.72 -17.46 11.64
C ASP A 126 -9.57 -16.23 12.00
N PRO A 127 -10.74 -16.06 11.37
CA PRO A 127 -11.64 -14.98 11.70
C PRO A 127 -12.18 -15.19 13.12
N LEU A 128 -12.33 -14.09 13.84
CA LEU A 128 -13.07 -14.09 15.10
C LEU A 128 -14.52 -14.51 14.83
N PRO A 129 -15.16 -15.27 15.74
CA PRO A 129 -16.58 -15.58 15.62
C PRO A 129 -17.40 -14.28 15.58
N ASP A 130 -18.54 -14.28 14.86
CA ASP A 130 -19.40 -13.12 14.51
C ASP A 130 -19.98 -12.30 15.69
N ARG A 131 -19.44 -12.47 16.90
CA ARG A 131 -19.91 -11.85 18.14
C ARG A 131 -18.81 -11.49 19.14
N ALA A 132 -17.54 -11.64 18.78
CA ALA A 132 -16.41 -11.37 19.68
C ALA A 132 -15.91 -9.91 19.62
N ASP A 133 -16.47 -9.09 18.73
CA ASP A 133 -16.04 -7.73 18.40
C ASP A 133 -17.02 -6.61 18.82
N GLN A 134 -18.07 -6.92 19.60
CA GLN A 134 -19.01 -5.92 20.15
C GLN A 134 -18.69 -5.47 21.56
#